data_AF-A0A244EB90-F1
#
_entry.id   AF-A0A244EB90-F1
#
_cell.length_a   1.000
_cell.length_b   1.000
_cell.length_c   1.000
_cell.angle_alpha   90.00
_cell.angle_beta   90.00
_cell.angle_gamma   90.00
#
_symmetry.space_group_name_H-M   'P 1'
#
loop_
_entity.id
_entity.type
_entity.pdbx_description
1 polymer ?
#
loop_
_entity_poly.entity_id
_entity_poly.type
_entity_poly.pdbx_seq_one_letter_code
_entity_poly.pdbx_strand_id
1 'polypeptide(L)'
;MNGPQGSDLPSELDDALRQAFALLAQLRDGAGTPIGAVCQMPIATAPTGFLKLNGALISRTTYAALFAFATSAGLVSEAAWTAGSSGCFSVGDGSTTFRLPDLRGVFTRGLDESRGIDVSRVLGVFQDHANVTHNHGINDSGHGHAVSDPTHQHAGSTDAQGFHDHPYTGAVNTVFTAGGASPVAQATSLTTSGAGNHAHNVVTDFRATGIAIVANGTGISIQSQGASDGHPRNVAYPYYMKF
;
A
#
# COMPACT_ATOMS: atom_id res chain seq x y z
N MET A 1 -8.36 -82.02 -49.78
CA MET A 1 -8.93 -82.69 -48.59
C MET A 1 -9.08 -81.59 -47.54
N ASN A 2 -10.20 -80.86 -47.50
CA ASN A 2 -11.46 -81.19 -46.82
C ASN A 2 -11.28 -81.53 -45.33
N GLY A 3 -11.74 -80.67 -44.42
CA GLY A 3 -11.88 -80.96 -42.98
C GLY A 3 -11.94 -79.69 -42.12
N PRO A 4 -12.57 -79.72 -40.93
CA PRO A 4 -13.11 -78.57 -40.21
C PRO A 4 -12.03 -77.75 -39.48
N GLN A 5 -12.31 -76.47 -39.20
CA GLN A 5 -11.47 -75.43 -38.56
C GLN A 5 -10.69 -74.52 -39.53
N GLY A 6 -10.81 -73.21 -39.33
CA GLY A 6 -10.03 -72.18 -40.06
C GLY A 6 -10.89 -71.17 -40.79
N SER A 7 -11.66 -70.37 -40.05
CA SER A 7 -12.37 -69.18 -40.55
C SER A 7 -11.48 -67.93 -40.58
N ASP A 8 -10.16 -68.10 -40.64
CA ASP A 8 -9.24 -66.99 -40.51
C ASP A 8 -9.04 -66.39 -41.91
N LEU A 9 -9.38 -65.11 -42.05
CA LEU A 9 -8.97 -64.31 -43.20
C LEU A 9 -7.43 -64.41 -43.32
N PRO A 10 -6.85 -64.29 -44.53
CA PRO A 10 -5.40 -64.33 -44.67
C PRO A 10 -4.78 -63.30 -43.71
N SER A 11 -3.87 -63.78 -42.86
CA SER A 11 -3.34 -63.09 -41.67
C SER A 11 -2.96 -61.63 -41.90
N GLU A 12 -2.54 -61.27 -43.11
CA GLU A 12 -2.20 -59.90 -43.52
C GLU A 12 -3.36 -58.90 -43.42
N LEU A 13 -4.60 -59.28 -43.77
CA LEU A 13 -5.74 -58.35 -43.72
C LEU A 13 -6.23 -58.14 -42.28
N ASP A 14 -6.28 -59.21 -41.49
CA ASP A 14 -6.67 -59.16 -40.07
C ASP A 14 -5.61 -58.43 -39.24
N ASP A 15 -4.32 -58.64 -39.54
CA ASP A 15 -3.22 -57.91 -38.93
C ASP A 15 -3.22 -56.42 -39.36
N ALA A 16 -3.47 -56.13 -40.64
CA ALA A 16 -3.59 -54.76 -41.12
C ALA A 16 -4.78 -54.02 -40.48
N LEU A 17 -5.94 -54.68 -40.33
CA LEU A 17 -7.08 -54.13 -39.63
C LEU A 17 -6.78 -53.90 -38.14
N ARG A 18 -6.13 -54.85 -37.46
CA ARG A 18 -5.69 -54.67 -36.06
C ARG A 18 -4.72 -53.51 -35.90
N GLN A 19 -3.73 -53.38 -36.78
CA GLN A 19 -2.77 -52.27 -36.77
C GLN A 19 -3.48 -50.94 -37.06
N ALA A 20 -4.39 -50.89 -38.03
CA ALA A 20 -5.15 -49.70 -38.37
C ALA A 20 -6.07 -49.25 -37.23
N PHE A 21 -6.77 -50.18 -36.57
CA PHE A 21 -7.60 -49.88 -35.39
C PHE A 21 -6.75 -49.44 -34.19
N ALA A 22 -5.58 -50.05 -33.97
CA ALA A 22 -4.65 -49.63 -32.94
C ALA A 22 -4.11 -48.22 -33.21
N LEU A 23 -3.75 -47.90 -34.46
CA LEU A 23 -3.32 -46.57 -34.86
C LEU A 23 -4.45 -45.53 -34.71
N LEU A 24 -5.68 -45.88 -35.11
CA LEU A 24 -6.84 -44.99 -34.93
C LEU A 24 -7.12 -44.72 -33.45
N ALA A 25 -7.02 -45.74 -32.59
CA ALA A 25 -7.16 -45.59 -31.15
C ALA A 25 -6.04 -44.71 -30.58
N GLN A 26 -4.80 -44.92 -31.01
CA GLN A 26 -3.66 -44.09 -30.64
C GLN A 26 -3.88 -42.62 -31.04
N LEU A 27 -4.30 -42.36 -32.29
CA LEU A 27 -4.59 -40.99 -32.75
C LEU A 27 -5.75 -40.35 -31.98
N ARG A 28 -6.83 -41.09 -31.73
CA ARG A 28 -7.98 -40.64 -30.93
C ARG A 28 -7.59 -40.30 -29.49
N ASP A 29 -6.70 -41.09 -28.90
CA ASP A 29 -6.30 -40.96 -27.50
C ASP A 29 -5.09 -40.01 -27.34
N GLY A 30 -4.74 -39.27 -28.40
CA GLY A 30 -3.77 -38.19 -28.39
C GLY A 30 -2.31 -38.62 -28.55
N ALA A 31 -2.02 -39.74 -29.23
CA ALA A 31 -0.65 -40.26 -29.41
C ALA A 31 0.30 -39.34 -30.19
N GLY A 32 -0.19 -38.28 -30.84
CA GLY A 32 0.65 -37.22 -31.42
C GLY A 32 1.13 -36.18 -30.41
N THR A 33 0.55 -36.17 -29.20
CA THR A 33 0.90 -35.23 -28.14
C THR A 33 1.85 -35.90 -27.15
N PRO A 34 3.04 -35.34 -26.88
CA PRO A 34 3.99 -35.95 -25.97
C PRO A 34 3.45 -36.00 -24.54
N ILE A 35 3.82 -37.05 -23.80
CA ILE A 35 3.54 -37.14 -22.36
C ILE A 35 4.11 -35.92 -21.65
N GLY A 36 3.34 -35.37 -20.71
CA GLY A 36 3.71 -34.14 -20.00
C GLY A 36 3.34 -32.84 -20.73
N ALA A 37 2.89 -32.89 -21.98
CA ALA A 37 2.36 -31.71 -22.65
C ALA A 37 1.16 -31.15 -21.89
N VAL A 38 1.16 -29.84 -21.69
CA VAL A 38 0.11 -29.10 -20.99
C VAL A 38 -0.73 -28.32 -22.00
N CYS A 39 -2.05 -28.37 -21.83
CA CYS A 39 -2.98 -27.61 -22.64
C CYS A 39 -4.17 -27.12 -21.80
N GLN A 40 -4.82 -26.07 -22.29
CA GLN A 40 -6.10 -25.58 -21.76
C GLN A 40 -7.21 -25.92 -22.74
N MET A 41 -8.36 -26.31 -22.23
CA MET A 41 -9.53 -26.61 -23.05
C MET A 41 -10.81 -26.07 -22.38
N PRO A 42 -11.80 -25.58 -23.15
CA PRO A 42 -13.05 -25.01 -22.63
C PRO A 42 -14.06 -26.09 -22.20
N ILE A 43 -13.60 -27.12 -21.50
CA ILE A 43 -14.40 -28.25 -21.03
C ILE A 43 -14.13 -28.50 -19.55
N ALA A 44 -15.11 -29.03 -18.82
CA ALA A 44 -14.98 -29.29 -17.40
C ALA A 44 -14.36 -30.67 -17.09
N THR A 45 -14.57 -31.65 -17.96
CA THR A 45 -14.09 -33.03 -17.78
C THR A 45 -12.83 -33.26 -18.58
N ALA A 46 -11.84 -33.96 -18.02
CA ALA A 46 -10.61 -34.25 -18.74
C ALA A 46 -10.92 -35.14 -19.97
N PRO A 47 -10.40 -34.81 -21.16
CA PRO A 47 -10.46 -35.73 -22.29
C PRO A 47 -9.76 -37.06 -21.97
N THR A 48 -10.12 -38.10 -22.70
CA THR A 48 -9.39 -39.38 -22.69
C THR A 48 -7.90 -39.13 -22.93
N GLY A 49 -7.04 -39.72 -22.11
CA GLY A 49 -5.59 -39.57 -22.21
C GLY A 49 -5.02 -38.31 -21.54
N PHE A 50 -5.85 -37.51 -20.85
CA PHE A 50 -5.43 -36.33 -20.10
C PHE A 50 -5.88 -36.37 -18.63
N LEU A 51 -5.10 -35.71 -17.77
CA LEU A 51 -5.42 -35.49 -16.35
C LEU A 51 -5.47 -33.99 -16.05
N LYS A 52 -6.29 -33.58 -15.07
CA LYS A 52 -6.29 -32.20 -14.57
C LYS A 52 -5.04 -31.92 -13.77
N LEU A 53 -4.45 -30.75 -13.97
CA LEU A 53 -3.38 -30.23 -13.12
C LEU A 53 -3.95 -29.54 -11.88
N ASN A 54 -4.42 -30.37 -10.94
CA ASN A 54 -5.14 -29.96 -9.73
C ASN A 54 -4.47 -30.42 -8.42
N GLY A 55 -3.18 -30.79 -8.46
CA GLY A 55 -2.47 -31.24 -7.26
C GLY A 55 -2.83 -32.64 -6.76
N ALA A 56 -3.56 -33.45 -7.55
CA ALA A 56 -3.97 -34.78 -7.14
C ALA A 56 -2.79 -35.75 -6.99
N LEU A 57 -2.88 -36.63 -5.98
CA LEU A 57 -2.04 -37.83 -5.89
C LEU A 57 -2.61 -38.91 -6.79
N ILE A 58 -1.79 -39.46 -7.68
CA ILE A 58 -2.18 -40.47 -8.66
C ILE A 58 -1.23 -41.66 -8.63
N SER A 59 -1.72 -42.82 -9.07
CA SER A 59 -0.99 -44.08 -9.05
C SER A 59 0.19 -44.08 -10.03
N ARG A 60 1.37 -44.46 -9.55
CA ARG A 60 2.58 -44.65 -10.39
C ARG A 60 2.41 -45.79 -11.38
N THR A 61 1.66 -46.85 -11.03
CA THR A 61 1.48 -48.02 -11.89
C THR A 61 0.44 -47.77 -12.97
N THR A 62 -0.67 -47.10 -12.62
CA THR A 62 -1.72 -46.74 -13.57
C THR A 62 -1.24 -45.72 -14.59
N TYR A 63 -0.38 -44.78 -14.17
CA TYR A 63 0.14 -43.69 -14.98
C TYR A 63 1.67 -43.81 -15.16
N ALA A 64 2.15 -44.99 -15.53
CA ALA A 64 3.59 -45.30 -15.57
C ALA A 64 4.39 -44.41 -16.53
N ALA A 65 3.84 -44.10 -17.72
CA ALA A 65 4.51 -43.23 -18.68
C ALA A 65 4.65 -41.79 -18.15
N LEU A 66 3.58 -41.25 -17.55
CA LEU A 66 3.63 -39.95 -16.90
C LEU A 66 4.55 -39.92 -15.68
N PHE A 67 4.59 -40.99 -14.89
CA PHE A 67 5.51 -41.08 -13.75
C PHE A 67 6.98 -41.11 -14.20
N ALA A 68 7.29 -41.80 -15.30
CA ALA A 68 8.63 -41.77 -15.89
C ALA A 68 9.00 -40.35 -16.35
N PHE A 69 8.07 -39.65 -17.02
CA PHE A 69 8.26 -38.24 -17.38
C PHE A 69 8.48 -37.36 -16.14
N ALA A 70 7.63 -37.47 -15.12
CA ALA A 70 7.73 -36.70 -13.88
C ALA A 70 9.08 -36.93 -13.17
N THR A 71 9.57 -38.17 -13.17
CA THR A 71 10.89 -38.52 -12.64
C THR A 71 12.02 -37.85 -13.44
N SER A 72 11.94 -37.86 -14.78
CA SER A 72 12.93 -37.17 -15.62
C SER A 72 12.89 -35.64 -15.50
N ALA A 73 11.71 -35.07 -15.22
CA ALA A 73 11.54 -33.64 -15.01
C ALA A 73 12.01 -33.18 -13.61
N GLY A 74 12.16 -34.12 -12.68
CA GLY A 74 12.52 -33.86 -11.29
C GLY A 74 11.28 -33.80 -10.38
N LEU A 75 11.27 -34.68 -9.37
CA LEU A 75 10.24 -34.68 -8.32
C LEU A 75 10.72 -33.84 -7.14
N VAL A 76 9.89 -32.92 -6.66
CA VAL A 76 10.16 -32.22 -5.39
C VAL A 76 9.64 -33.04 -4.19
N SER A 77 10.15 -32.76 -3.00
CA SER A 77 9.58 -33.32 -1.77
C SER A 77 8.17 -32.78 -1.53
N GLU A 78 7.31 -33.53 -0.81
CA GLU A 78 5.98 -33.02 -0.44
C GLU A 78 6.08 -31.69 0.35
N ALA A 79 7.10 -31.55 1.20
CA ALA A 79 7.36 -30.32 1.94
C ALA A 79 7.66 -29.12 1.01
N ALA A 80 8.51 -29.32 -0.01
CA ALA A 80 8.82 -28.28 -0.99
C ALA A 80 7.61 -27.94 -1.86
N TRP A 81 6.78 -28.94 -2.20
CA TRP A 81 5.55 -28.74 -2.94
C TRP A 81 4.59 -27.81 -2.17
N THR A 82 4.33 -28.10 -0.90
CA THR A 82 3.49 -27.26 -0.03
C THR A 82 4.10 -25.89 0.26
N ALA A 83 5.44 -25.78 0.28
CA ALA A 83 6.14 -24.52 0.51
C ALA A 83 6.18 -23.57 -0.71
N GLY A 84 5.54 -23.94 -1.83
CA GLY A 84 5.39 -23.06 -2.99
C GLY A 84 5.86 -23.66 -4.30
N SER A 85 6.36 -24.89 -4.34
CA SER A 85 6.71 -25.57 -5.61
C SER A 85 5.52 -26.33 -6.21
N SER A 86 4.30 -25.80 -6.07
CA SER A 86 3.07 -26.48 -6.48
C SER A 86 2.95 -26.67 -7.99
N GLY A 87 3.71 -25.93 -8.80
CA GLY A 87 3.82 -26.13 -10.23
C GLY A 87 4.71 -27.31 -10.64
N CYS A 88 5.36 -27.98 -9.68
CA CYS A 88 6.16 -29.19 -9.91
C CYS A 88 5.37 -30.47 -9.60
N PHE A 89 5.87 -31.60 -10.11
CA PHE A 89 5.49 -32.90 -9.57
C PHE A 89 6.17 -33.13 -8.23
N SER A 90 5.53 -33.88 -7.33
CA SER A 90 6.16 -34.29 -6.08
C SER A 90 6.12 -35.79 -5.86
N VAL A 91 6.97 -36.26 -4.94
CA VAL A 91 7.22 -37.68 -4.65
C VAL A 91 5.99 -38.47 -4.20
N GLY A 92 4.90 -37.81 -3.80
CA GLY A 92 3.70 -38.42 -3.26
C GLY A 92 3.95 -39.12 -1.93
N ASP A 93 3.39 -40.30 -1.75
CA ASP A 93 3.65 -41.20 -0.61
C ASP A 93 5.06 -41.83 -0.62
N GLY A 94 5.88 -41.52 -1.64
CA GLY A 94 7.22 -42.09 -1.80
C GLY A 94 7.25 -43.51 -2.37
N SER A 95 6.09 -44.14 -2.60
CA SER A 95 6.02 -45.56 -3.00
C SER A 95 5.05 -45.80 -4.15
N THR A 96 3.75 -45.59 -3.94
CA THR A 96 2.70 -46.02 -4.87
C THR A 96 2.10 -44.86 -5.67
N THR A 97 2.33 -43.63 -5.21
CA THR A 97 1.75 -42.41 -5.78
C THR A 97 2.79 -41.35 -6.09
N PHE A 98 2.40 -40.40 -6.92
CA PHE A 98 3.10 -39.14 -7.14
C PHE A 98 2.06 -38.03 -7.31
N ARG A 99 2.45 -36.78 -7.07
CA ARG A 99 1.52 -35.64 -7.17
C ARG A 99 1.70 -34.90 -8.48
N LEU A 100 0.58 -34.52 -9.09
CA LEU A 100 0.57 -33.61 -10.24
C LEU A 100 0.84 -32.15 -9.80
N PRO A 101 1.34 -31.29 -10.71
CA PRO A 101 1.25 -29.85 -10.53
C PRO A 101 -0.19 -29.38 -10.23
N ASP A 102 -0.32 -28.29 -9.49
CA ASP A 102 -1.58 -27.58 -9.28
C ASP A 102 -1.51 -26.20 -9.93
N LEU A 103 -2.21 -26.06 -11.06
CA LEU A 103 -2.27 -24.82 -11.85
C LEU A 103 -3.65 -24.15 -11.77
N ARG A 104 -4.45 -24.48 -10.74
CA ARG A 104 -5.74 -23.83 -10.54
C ARG A 104 -5.54 -22.40 -10.03
N GLY A 105 -6.21 -21.44 -10.67
CA GLY A 105 -6.17 -20.03 -10.25
C GLY A 105 -4.84 -19.32 -10.52
N VAL A 106 -3.93 -19.91 -11.31
CA VAL A 106 -2.64 -19.29 -11.64
C VAL A 106 -2.50 -19.02 -13.13
N PHE A 107 -1.82 -17.92 -13.45
CA PHE A 107 -1.32 -17.67 -14.79
C PHE A 107 0.02 -18.37 -14.96
N THR A 108 0.18 -19.11 -16.05
CA THR A 108 1.48 -19.65 -16.43
C THR A 108 2.27 -18.58 -17.16
N ARG A 109 3.59 -18.59 -16.96
CA ARG A 109 4.52 -17.66 -17.60
C ARG A 109 5.75 -18.39 -18.09
N GLY A 110 6.44 -17.81 -19.07
CA GLY A 110 7.75 -18.31 -19.49
C GLY A 110 8.76 -18.21 -18.35
N LEU A 111 9.58 -19.24 -18.20
CA LEU A 111 10.75 -19.23 -17.34
C LEU A 111 11.86 -18.39 -18.01
N ASP A 112 12.67 -17.69 -17.22
CA ASP A 112 13.71 -16.79 -17.76
C ASP A 112 14.81 -17.54 -18.51
N GLU A 113 15.18 -18.74 -18.04
CA GLU A 113 16.18 -19.61 -18.68
C GLU A 113 17.49 -18.89 -19.06
N SER A 114 17.96 -18.01 -18.16
CA SER A 114 19.18 -17.21 -18.32
C SER A 114 19.08 -16.06 -19.34
N ARG A 115 17.87 -15.63 -19.69
CA ARG A 115 17.65 -14.43 -20.51
C ARG A 115 17.99 -13.13 -19.76
N GLY A 116 17.93 -13.13 -18.43
CA GLY A 116 18.37 -12.00 -17.61
C GLY A 116 17.25 -11.04 -17.18
N ILE A 117 15.98 -11.32 -17.48
CA ILE A 117 14.84 -10.46 -17.15
C ILE A 117 14.25 -10.85 -15.79
N ASP A 118 14.15 -12.14 -15.51
CA ASP A 118 13.56 -12.66 -14.27
C ASP A 118 14.42 -13.79 -13.68
N VAL A 119 15.67 -13.44 -13.40
CA VAL A 119 16.75 -14.37 -13.00
C VAL A 119 16.50 -15.12 -11.70
N SER A 120 15.64 -14.59 -10.83
CA SER A 120 15.33 -15.20 -9.53
C SER A 120 14.13 -16.14 -9.60
N ARG A 121 13.66 -16.52 -10.79
CA ARG A 121 12.57 -17.50 -10.95
C ARG A 121 13.10 -18.91 -11.11
N VAL A 122 12.40 -19.81 -10.44
CA VAL A 122 12.67 -21.23 -10.46
C VAL A 122 11.44 -21.92 -11.04
N LEU A 123 11.67 -22.96 -11.86
CA LEU A 123 10.61 -23.74 -12.48
C LEU A 123 9.60 -24.23 -11.43
N GLY A 124 8.30 -24.05 -11.73
CA GLY A 124 7.19 -24.56 -10.91
C GLY A 124 7.01 -23.90 -9.54
N VAL A 125 7.76 -22.83 -9.24
CA VAL A 125 7.58 -22.05 -8.00
C VAL A 125 6.47 -21.02 -8.18
N PHE A 126 5.49 -21.07 -7.28
CA PHE A 126 4.42 -20.11 -7.17
C PHE A 126 4.98 -18.72 -6.81
N GLN A 127 4.49 -17.72 -7.52
CA GLN A 127 4.76 -16.32 -7.24
C GLN A 127 3.42 -15.63 -6.99
N ASP A 128 3.32 -14.95 -5.86
CA ASP A 128 2.15 -14.13 -5.54
C ASP A 128 2.08 -12.89 -6.44
N HIS A 129 0.91 -12.26 -6.53
CA HIS A 129 0.77 -11.04 -7.30
C HIS A 129 1.69 -9.94 -6.73
N ALA A 130 2.12 -9.03 -7.60
CA ALA A 130 2.87 -7.86 -7.19
C ALA A 130 2.56 -6.71 -8.13
N ASN A 131 2.29 -5.54 -7.56
CA ASN A 131 2.25 -4.29 -8.33
C ASN A 131 3.67 -3.74 -8.41
N VAL A 132 4.03 -3.24 -9.60
CA VAL A 132 5.29 -2.52 -9.77
C VAL A 132 5.28 -1.28 -8.87
N THR A 133 6.43 -0.99 -8.25
CA THR A 133 6.61 0.20 -7.42
C THR A 133 6.30 1.46 -8.21
N HIS A 134 5.41 2.30 -7.68
CA HIS A 134 5.04 3.59 -8.25
C HIS A 134 4.67 4.57 -7.13
N ASN A 135 4.49 5.85 -7.47
CA ASN A 135 4.09 6.89 -6.54
C ASN A 135 2.83 7.62 -7.01
N HIS A 136 2.13 8.22 -6.05
CA HIS A 136 1.03 9.14 -6.30
C HIS A 136 1.39 10.51 -5.73
N GLY A 137 1.32 11.53 -6.59
CA GLY A 137 1.43 12.92 -6.13
C GLY A 137 0.17 13.31 -5.35
N ILE A 138 0.36 14.07 -4.28
CA ILE A 138 -0.72 14.67 -3.50
C ILE A 138 -0.68 16.18 -3.71
N ASN A 139 -1.80 16.75 -4.13
CA ASN A 139 -1.97 18.19 -4.23
C ASN A 139 -3.02 18.64 -3.21
N ASP A 140 -2.60 19.37 -2.18
CA ASP A 140 -3.46 19.91 -1.13
C ASP A 140 -3.57 21.43 -1.27
N SER A 141 -4.22 21.87 -2.35
CA SER A 141 -4.36 23.30 -2.67
C SER A 141 -5.18 24.08 -1.64
N GLY A 142 -5.90 23.39 -0.76
CA GLY A 142 -6.71 23.99 0.31
C GLY A 142 -5.97 24.07 1.65
N HIS A 143 -4.77 23.50 1.75
CA HIS A 143 -3.97 23.55 2.98
C HIS A 143 -3.56 24.98 3.30
N GLY A 144 -4.21 25.55 4.31
CA GLY A 144 -3.96 26.90 4.77
C GLY A 144 -3.54 26.90 6.24
N HIS A 145 -2.58 27.77 6.55
CA HIS A 145 -2.31 28.19 7.91
C HIS A 145 -3.11 29.46 8.22
N ALA A 146 -3.61 29.58 9.44
CA ALA A 146 -4.26 30.79 9.90
C ALA A 146 -3.30 31.61 10.76
N VAL A 147 -3.33 32.93 10.57
CA VAL A 147 -2.71 33.88 11.50
C VAL A 147 -3.77 34.25 12.53
N SER A 148 -3.47 34.03 13.82
CA SER A 148 -4.27 34.55 14.91
C SER A 148 -3.61 35.85 15.40
N ASP A 149 -4.28 36.97 15.15
CA ASP A 149 -3.94 38.27 15.72
C ASP A 149 -5.09 38.70 16.65
N PRO A 150 -4.93 38.53 17.98
CA PRO A 150 -5.97 38.91 18.93
C PRO A 150 -6.13 40.43 19.07
N THR A 151 -5.38 41.23 18.30
CA THR A 151 -5.19 42.67 18.46
C THR A 151 -4.55 43.01 19.80
N HIS A 152 -3.92 44.18 19.90
CA HIS A 152 -3.42 44.69 21.18
C HIS A 152 -3.58 46.21 21.23
N GLN A 153 -3.66 46.73 22.46
CA GLN A 153 -3.80 48.15 22.72
C GLN A 153 -2.64 48.62 23.58
N HIS A 154 -2.15 49.82 23.28
CA HIS A 154 -1.22 50.52 24.15
C HIS A 154 -2.00 51.52 25.00
N ALA A 155 -1.75 51.49 26.30
CA ALA A 155 -2.20 52.53 27.21
C ALA A 155 -1.03 53.47 27.49
N GLY A 156 -1.35 54.75 27.54
CA GLY A 156 -0.47 55.78 28.05
C GLY A 156 -1.24 56.60 29.06
N SER A 157 -0.57 57.00 30.14
CA SER A 157 -1.11 57.94 31.10
C SER A 157 -0.15 59.10 31.27
N THR A 158 -0.75 60.26 31.54
CA THR A 158 -0.10 61.37 32.20
C THR A 158 -0.69 61.45 33.59
N ASP A 159 0.13 61.65 34.60
CA ASP A 159 -0.33 62.00 35.92
C ASP A 159 -0.74 63.49 35.98
N ALA A 160 -1.47 63.88 37.03
CA ALA A 160 -1.94 65.25 37.22
C ALA A 160 -0.84 66.07 37.92
N GLN A 161 -0.13 66.91 37.17
CA GLN A 161 0.78 67.93 37.70
C GLN A 161 0.30 69.34 37.41
N GLY A 162 0.94 70.32 38.05
CA GLY A 162 0.71 71.74 37.79
C GLY A 162 -0.22 72.38 38.81
N PHE A 163 -0.49 71.72 39.95
CA PHE A 163 -0.97 72.44 41.12
C PHE A 163 0.13 73.40 41.55
N HIS A 164 -0.14 74.69 41.39
CA HIS A 164 0.77 75.74 41.79
C HIS A 164 -0.03 76.94 42.27
N ASP A 165 0.55 77.65 43.22
CA ASP A 165 0.01 78.90 43.74
C ASP A 165 0.84 80.07 43.22
N HIS A 166 0.19 81.22 43.03
CA HIS A 166 0.86 82.46 42.66
C HIS A 166 0.83 83.45 43.82
N PRO A 167 1.95 84.09 44.18
CA PRO A 167 1.97 85.08 45.24
C PRO A 167 1.42 86.43 44.74
N TYR A 168 0.50 86.98 45.52
CA TYR A 168 0.01 88.35 45.36
C TYR A 168 0.79 89.29 46.27
N THR A 169 1.26 90.42 45.73
CA THR A 169 1.92 91.48 46.52
C THR A 169 1.24 92.81 46.26
N GLY A 170 0.30 93.18 47.13
CA GLY A 170 -0.32 94.49 47.17
C GLY A 170 -0.47 94.94 48.62
N ALA A 171 -0.42 96.25 48.87
CA ALA A 171 -0.71 96.78 50.19
C ALA A 171 -2.17 96.44 50.55
N VAL A 172 -2.36 95.66 51.61
CA VAL A 172 -3.66 95.49 52.25
C VAL A 172 -4.05 96.85 52.82
N ASN A 173 -4.97 97.57 52.16
CA ASN A 173 -5.78 98.50 52.93
C ASN A 173 -6.71 97.64 53.79
N THR A 174 -6.40 97.53 55.07
CA THR A 174 -7.19 96.73 56.01
C THR A 174 -8.59 97.33 56.16
N VAL A 175 -9.52 96.93 55.30
CA VAL A 175 -10.94 96.99 55.62
C VAL A 175 -11.26 95.71 56.37
N PHE A 176 -11.43 95.82 57.69
CA PHE A 176 -12.03 94.75 58.48
C PHE A 176 -13.45 94.51 57.96
N THR A 177 -13.65 93.42 57.23
CA THR A 177 -14.98 92.80 57.08
C THR A 177 -14.98 91.54 57.95
N ALA A 178 -16.01 91.40 58.79
CA ALA A 178 -16.11 90.39 59.83
C ALA A 178 -15.89 88.97 59.30
N GLY A 179 -14.87 88.26 59.82
CA GLY A 179 -14.56 86.90 59.39
C GLY A 179 -13.34 86.19 60.00
N GLY A 180 -12.47 86.84 60.79
CA GLY A 180 -11.44 86.14 61.60
C GLY A 180 -10.02 86.69 61.48
N ALA A 181 -9.23 86.56 62.56
CA ALA A 181 -7.96 87.25 62.81
C ALA A 181 -6.72 86.31 62.85
N SER A 182 -5.52 86.84 62.58
CA SER A 182 -4.26 86.62 63.35
C SER A 182 -3.07 87.46 62.81
N PRO A 183 -2.08 87.89 63.62
CA PRO A 183 -1.44 89.21 63.53
C PRO A 183 0.03 89.28 63.07
N VAL A 184 0.38 90.44 62.49
CA VAL A 184 1.52 91.34 62.80
C VAL A 184 2.98 90.93 62.50
N ALA A 185 3.55 91.73 61.58
CA ALA A 185 4.89 92.34 61.50
C ALA A 185 6.14 91.56 61.07
N GLN A 186 6.80 92.17 60.06
CA GLN A 186 8.20 92.63 60.07
C GLN A 186 9.07 92.09 58.92
N ALA A 187 9.77 93.03 58.29
CA ALA A 187 10.51 92.90 57.04
C ALA A 187 11.55 91.79 57.03
N THR A 188 11.56 90.98 55.97
CA THR A 188 12.76 90.24 55.53
C THR A 188 12.78 90.14 54.01
N SER A 189 13.98 90.28 53.42
CA SER A 189 14.23 89.93 52.02
C SER A 189 13.84 88.47 51.82
N LEU A 190 12.87 88.22 50.94
CA LEU A 190 12.47 86.86 50.63
C LEU A 190 12.55 86.69 49.13
N THR A 191 13.72 86.23 48.66
CA THR A 191 13.75 85.48 47.41
C THR A 191 13.00 84.18 47.66
N THR A 192 11.96 83.89 46.89
CA THR A 192 11.53 82.51 46.78
C THR A 192 12.63 81.75 46.02
N SER A 193 13.06 80.60 46.55
CA SER A 193 14.03 79.74 45.86
C SER A 193 13.48 79.31 44.50
N GLY A 194 14.36 79.06 43.53
CA GLY A 194 13.97 78.69 42.16
C GLY A 194 12.88 77.61 42.16
N ALA A 195 11.76 77.91 41.52
CA ALA A 195 10.62 77.01 41.40
C ALA A 195 10.02 77.13 39.99
N GLY A 196 9.53 76.00 39.47
CA GLY A 196 9.11 75.85 38.07
C GLY A 196 9.75 74.65 37.36
N ASN A 197 10.68 73.94 38.02
CA ASN A 197 11.11 72.63 37.54
C ASN A 197 9.95 71.65 37.69
N HIS A 198 9.28 71.37 36.58
CA HIS A 198 8.31 70.30 36.49
C HIS A 198 8.80 69.30 35.44
N ALA A 199 8.41 68.05 35.63
CA ALA A 199 8.64 66.98 34.68
C ALA A 199 7.29 66.48 34.18
N HIS A 200 7.25 66.06 32.92
CA HIS A 200 6.16 65.24 32.41
C HIS A 200 6.67 63.81 32.36
N ASN A 201 6.14 62.98 33.23
CA ASN A 201 6.39 61.55 33.21
C ASN A 201 5.38 60.92 32.25
N VAL A 202 5.82 60.57 31.05
CA VAL A 202 5.02 59.77 30.13
C VAL A 202 5.36 58.30 30.40
N VAL A 203 4.38 57.55 30.87
CA VAL A 203 4.51 56.10 31.04
C VAL A 203 3.80 55.42 29.87
N THR A 204 4.53 54.59 29.14
CA THR A 204 3.98 53.71 28.10
C THR A 204 4.18 52.26 28.50
N ASP A 205 3.12 51.47 28.46
CA ASP A 205 3.23 50.03 28.70
C ASP A 205 3.77 49.30 27.46
N PHE A 206 4.74 48.41 27.67
CA PHE A 206 5.11 47.41 26.68
C PHE A 206 4.10 46.27 26.70
N ARG A 207 3.41 46.05 25.58
CA ARG A 207 2.48 44.92 25.40
C ARG A 207 2.86 44.16 24.15
N ALA A 208 3.10 42.85 24.30
CA ALA A 208 3.34 41.96 23.18
C ALA A 208 2.02 41.71 22.42
N THR A 209 2.11 41.58 21.10
CA THR A 209 0.95 41.43 20.21
C THR A 209 0.23 40.09 20.38
N GLY A 210 0.94 39.08 20.90
CA GLY A 210 0.41 37.71 21.05
C GLY A 210 0.14 36.99 19.72
N ILE A 211 0.65 37.50 18.59
CA ILE A 211 0.44 36.91 17.25
C ILE A 211 1.04 35.50 17.21
N ALA A 212 0.24 34.55 16.72
CA ALA A 212 0.66 33.16 16.54
C ALA A 212 0.23 32.62 15.17
N ILE A 213 1.06 31.73 14.60
CA ILE A 213 0.69 30.89 13.47
C ILE A 213 0.02 29.65 14.03
N VAL A 214 -1.25 29.44 13.68
CA VAL A 214 -1.99 28.24 14.10
C VAL A 214 -1.75 27.17 13.04
N ALA A 215 -1.02 26.11 13.41
CA ALA A 215 -0.79 24.97 12.54
C ALA A 215 -2.12 24.25 12.28
N ASN A 216 -2.39 23.94 11.01
CA ASN A 216 -3.51 23.09 10.61
C ASN A 216 -2.95 21.76 10.09
N GLY A 217 -3.60 20.64 10.42
CA GLY A 217 -3.23 19.34 9.85
C GLY A 217 -3.85 19.19 8.46
N THR A 218 -3.14 18.55 7.54
CA THR A 218 -3.67 18.26 6.19
C THR A 218 -4.75 17.17 6.23
N GLY A 219 -4.70 16.27 7.23
CA GLY A 219 -5.66 15.17 7.37
C GLY A 219 -5.61 14.12 6.26
N ILE A 220 -4.55 14.12 5.44
CA ILE A 220 -4.45 13.26 4.26
C ILE A 220 -4.08 11.83 4.66
N SER A 221 -4.86 10.86 4.16
CA SER A 221 -4.56 9.43 4.26
C SER A 221 -4.76 8.74 2.91
N ILE A 222 -3.95 7.73 2.63
CA ILE A 222 -4.12 6.86 1.46
C ILE A 222 -4.76 5.57 1.94
N GLN A 223 -6.00 5.34 1.52
CA GLN A 223 -6.73 4.11 1.83
C GLN A 223 -6.35 3.01 0.83
N SER A 224 -6.45 1.75 1.25
CA SER A 224 -6.31 0.63 0.33
C SER A 224 -7.42 0.70 -0.73
N GLN A 225 -7.04 0.58 -2.01
CA GLN A 225 -7.98 0.53 -3.13
C GLN A 225 -7.63 -0.62 -4.06
N GLY A 226 -8.65 -1.42 -4.42
CA GLY A 226 -8.51 -2.56 -5.31
C GLY A 226 -9.27 -3.79 -4.85
N ALA A 227 -9.18 -4.86 -5.65
CA ALA A 227 -9.62 -6.19 -5.24
C ALA A 227 -8.51 -6.90 -4.44
N SER A 228 -8.83 -8.04 -3.84
CA SER A 228 -7.84 -8.92 -3.20
C SER A 228 -6.87 -9.57 -4.19
N ASP A 229 -7.08 -9.42 -5.49
CA ASP A 229 -6.22 -9.98 -6.54
C ASP A 229 -6.08 -9.03 -7.74
N GLY A 230 -4.85 -8.81 -8.17
CA GLY A 230 -4.51 -8.01 -9.35
C GLY A 230 -4.43 -8.89 -10.59
N HIS A 231 -5.42 -8.79 -11.48
CA HIS A 231 -5.53 -9.65 -12.66
C HIS A 231 -5.93 -8.84 -13.91
N PRO A 232 -5.36 -9.17 -15.08
CA PRO A 232 -5.92 -8.70 -16.34
C PRO A 232 -7.27 -9.36 -16.59
N ARG A 233 -8.06 -8.81 -17.54
CA ARG A 233 -9.26 -9.50 -18.04
C ARG A 233 -8.87 -10.91 -18.51
N ASN A 234 -9.52 -11.94 -17.98
CA ASN A 234 -9.20 -13.32 -18.28
C ASN A 234 -10.46 -14.19 -18.36
N VAL A 235 -10.30 -15.37 -18.97
CA VAL A 235 -11.30 -16.44 -19.02
C VAL A 235 -10.68 -17.69 -18.42
N ALA A 236 -11.40 -18.35 -17.51
CA ALA A 236 -10.88 -19.50 -16.79
C ALA A 236 -11.16 -20.81 -17.54
N TYR A 237 -10.10 -21.46 -18.01
CA TYR A 237 -10.12 -22.84 -18.47
C TYR A 237 -9.21 -23.72 -17.60
N PRO A 238 -9.62 -24.97 -17.29
CA PRO A 238 -8.76 -25.89 -16.58
C PRO A 238 -7.53 -26.26 -17.40
N TYR A 239 -6.41 -26.47 -16.70
CA TYR A 239 -5.20 -27.05 -17.29
C TYR A 239 -5.26 -28.57 -17.24
N TYR A 240 -4.88 -29.17 -18.36
CA TYR A 240 -4.78 -30.60 -18.55
C TYR A 240 -3.38 -30.99 -18.97
N MET A 241 -2.96 -32.20 -18.61
CA MET A 241 -1.68 -32.78 -19.00
C MET A 241 -1.87 -34.17 -19.60
N LYS A 242 -1.15 -34.44 -20.70
CA LYS A 242 -1.13 -35.77 -21.33
C LYS A 242 -0.41 -36.78 -20.42
N PHE A 243 -1.04 -37.93 -20.20
CA PHE A 243 -0.44 -39.07 -19.47
C PHE A 243 -0.25 -40.31 -20.34
#